data_AF-A0A179BCK0-F1
#
_entry.id   AF-A0A179BCK0-F1
#
_cell.length_a   1.000
_cell.length_b   1.000
_cell.length_c   1.000
_cell.angle_alpha   90.00
_cell.angle_beta   90.00
_cell.angle_gamma   90.00
#
_symmetry.space_group_name_H-M   'P 1'
#
loop_
_entity.id
_entity.type
_entity.pdbx_description
1 polymer ?
#
loop_
_entity_poly.entity_id
_entity_poly.type
_entity_poly.pdbx_seq_one_letter_code
_entity_poly.pdbx_strand_id
1 'polypeptide(L)'
;MLYKRGKTWWISFTTPNGQRIRQSAGTTEKIQAEELHDSLKAQSWRQAKLGDRPEYLWDDAGVRWIEEKGHKASLHDDIQRLSWLQTYLRGKKLREITREAVMEIVSTKQKETTAATANRYLALIRAILRICVEWGWLESAPQLRQYKEPAGRVSWLTEEQAQRLLEELPDHLKDMAEFTLATGLRRRNVMDLEWSQIDMSKKLAWIHPDQAKSRKAIGVPLGSVAIAVLHRRLGQNLKYVFTYDGHPVTDVTTKAWYKALSRAGVQPGFRWHDLRHTWASWHAQRGTPLHVLQELGGWSSSVMVQRYAHLSTEHLSGFVENVSPHAVRGRDTNLSQWQNEERKKLT
;
A
#
# COMPACT_ATOMS: atom_id res chain seq x y z
N MET A 1 18.87 1.61 -47.27
CA MET A 1 20.34 1.46 -47.30
C MET A 1 20.74 0.55 -46.16
N LEU A 2 21.41 -0.54 -46.50
CA LEU A 2 22.04 -1.43 -45.54
C LEU A 2 23.53 -1.14 -45.50
N TYR A 3 24.09 -1.06 -44.30
CA TYR A 3 25.53 -0.89 -44.12
C TYR A 3 25.98 -1.61 -42.85
N LYS A 4 27.24 -2.03 -42.81
CA LYS A 4 27.78 -2.83 -41.71
C LYS A 4 28.50 -1.94 -40.70
N ARG A 5 28.30 -2.16 -39.40
CA ARG A 5 29.04 -1.48 -38.33
C ARG A 5 29.57 -2.54 -37.35
N GLY A 6 30.87 -2.80 -37.40
CA GLY A 6 31.45 -3.96 -36.72
C GLY A 6 30.98 -5.27 -37.37
N LYS A 7 30.46 -6.21 -36.56
CA LYS A 7 29.91 -7.48 -37.06
C LYS A 7 28.44 -7.40 -37.45
N THR A 8 27.72 -6.38 -37.00
CA THR A 8 26.26 -6.28 -37.11
C THR A 8 25.84 -5.41 -38.29
N TRP A 9 24.79 -5.83 -39.01
CA TRP A 9 24.16 -5.02 -40.05
C TRP A 9 23.27 -3.92 -39.47
N TRP A 10 23.25 -2.77 -40.14
CA TRP A 10 22.41 -1.63 -39.80
C TRP A 10 21.53 -1.25 -40.98
N ILE A 11 20.32 -0.83 -40.66
CA ILE A 11 19.26 -0.46 -41.60
C ILE A 11 19.09 1.05 -41.51
N SER A 12 19.10 1.74 -42.67
CA SER A 12 18.72 3.15 -42.76
C SER A 12 17.86 3.44 -43.99
N PHE A 13 16.68 3.99 -43.78
CA PHE A 13 15.81 4.46 -44.87
C PHE A 13 14.93 5.63 -44.39
N THR A 14 14.36 6.38 -45.33
CA THR A 14 13.42 7.46 -45.05
C THR A 14 12.02 6.97 -45.35
N THR A 15 11.10 7.12 -44.40
CA THR A 15 9.69 6.77 -44.56
C THR A 15 9.01 7.78 -45.52
N PRO A 16 7.86 7.43 -46.13
CA PRO A 16 7.15 8.37 -47.01
C PRO A 16 6.61 9.62 -46.30
N ASN A 17 6.62 9.63 -44.97
CA ASN A 17 6.27 10.78 -44.12
C ASN A 17 7.50 11.65 -43.79
N GLY A 18 8.67 11.38 -44.39
CA GLY A 18 9.90 12.16 -44.21
C GLY A 18 10.74 11.79 -42.98
N GLN A 19 10.31 10.82 -42.16
CA GLN A 19 11.07 10.38 -40.98
C GLN A 19 12.20 9.42 -41.38
N ARG A 20 13.42 9.65 -40.91
CA ARG A 20 14.54 8.74 -41.15
C ARG A 20 14.62 7.68 -40.05
N ILE A 21 14.44 6.41 -40.41
CA ILE A 21 14.63 5.27 -39.52
C ILE A 21 16.09 4.80 -39.65
N ARG A 22 16.76 4.61 -38.51
CA ARG A 22 18.13 4.09 -38.44
C ARG A 22 18.25 3.16 -37.23
N GLN A 23 18.33 1.85 -37.46
CA GLN A 23 18.45 0.87 -36.39
C GLN A 23 19.36 -0.29 -36.76
N SER A 24 19.85 -0.99 -35.73
CA SER A 24 20.59 -2.24 -35.89
C SER A 24 19.64 -3.34 -36.36
N ALA A 25 20.06 -4.17 -37.31
CA ALA A 25 19.33 -5.37 -37.70
C ALA A 25 19.54 -6.52 -36.70
N GLY A 26 20.46 -6.38 -35.73
CA GLY A 26 20.74 -7.41 -34.72
C GLY A 26 21.41 -8.69 -35.24
N THR A 27 21.62 -8.80 -36.55
CA THR A 27 22.16 -10.00 -37.22
C THR A 27 23.50 -9.72 -37.92
N THR A 28 24.31 -10.76 -38.06
CA THR A 28 25.55 -10.77 -38.87
C THR A 28 25.30 -11.15 -40.33
N GLU A 29 24.13 -11.73 -40.62
CA GLU A 29 23.75 -12.21 -41.95
C GLU A 29 23.08 -11.11 -42.78
N LYS A 30 23.52 -10.96 -44.02
CA LYS A 30 23.03 -9.90 -44.91
C LYS A 30 21.59 -10.13 -45.35
N ILE A 31 21.21 -11.38 -45.64
CA ILE A 31 19.88 -11.76 -46.13
C ILE A 31 18.81 -11.42 -45.08
N GLN A 32 19.02 -11.83 -43.83
CA GLN A 32 18.10 -11.51 -42.71
C GLN A 32 17.97 -9.98 -42.49
N ALA A 33 19.07 -9.23 -42.69
CA ALA A 33 19.03 -7.77 -42.61
C ALA A 33 18.26 -7.13 -43.78
N GLU A 34 18.38 -7.68 -44.99
CA GLU A 34 17.61 -7.27 -46.18
C GLU A 34 16.11 -7.54 -45.99
N GLU A 35 15.71 -8.72 -45.50
CA GLU A 35 14.32 -9.04 -45.18
C GLU A 35 13.71 -8.07 -44.16
N LEU A 36 14.45 -7.78 -43.07
CA LEU A 36 14.01 -6.82 -42.06
C LEU A 36 13.91 -5.40 -42.64
N HIS A 37 14.86 -4.98 -43.49
CA HIS A 37 14.81 -3.69 -44.17
C HIS A 37 13.57 -3.56 -45.05
N ASP A 38 13.28 -4.56 -45.87
CA ASP A 38 12.17 -4.53 -46.82
C ASP A 38 10.81 -4.61 -46.10
N SER A 39 10.71 -5.42 -45.05
CA SER A 39 9.54 -5.49 -44.17
C SER A 39 9.25 -4.14 -43.52
N LEU A 40 10.24 -3.49 -42.91
CA LEU A 40 10.09 -2.17 -42.28
C LEU A 40 9.74 -1.08 -43.29
N LYS A 41 10.33 -1.12 -44.49
CA LYS A 41 10.05 -0.17 -45.56
C LYS A 41 8.61 -0.34 -46.06
N ALA A 42 8.16 -1.56 -46.29
CA ALA A 42 6.78 -1.87 -46.68
C ALA A 42 5.78 -1.46 -45.59
N GLN A 43 6.08 -1.75 -44.32
CA GLN A 43 5.25 -1.34 -43.18
C GLN A 43 5.14 0.19 -43.09
N SER A 44 6.26 0.92 -43.24
CA SER A 44 6.25 2.39 -43.24
C SER A 44 5.46 3.00 -44.40
N TRP A 45 5.45 2.34 -45.56
CA TRP A 45 4.67 2.77 -46.72
C TRP A 45 3.19 2.56 -46.51
N ARG A 46 2.79 1.40 -45.99
CA ARG A 46 1.40 1.13 -45.61
C ARG A 46 0.91 2.10 -44.53
N GLN A 47 1.74 2.39 -43.53
CA GLN A 47 1.39 3.37 -42.50
C GLN A 47 1.17 4.78 -43.07
N ALA A 48 2.05 5.22 -43.96
CA ALA A 48 1.99 6.54 -44.56
C ALA A 48 0.86 6.71 -45.60
N LYS A 49 0.55 5.66 -46.37
CA LYS A 49 -0.35 5.75 -47.53
C LYS A 49 -1.72 5.12 -47.30
N LEU A 50 -1.81 4.09 -46.46
CA LEU A 50 -3.07 3.40 -46.14
C LEU A 50 -3.58 3.72 -44.73
N GLY A 51 -2.81 4.45 -43.92
CA GLY A 51 -3.18 4.76 -42.53
C GLY A 51 -3.09 3.55 -41.60
N ASP A 52 -2.51 2.44 -42.05
CA ASP A 52 -2.21 1.29 -41.20
C ASP A 52 -1.39 1.75 -40.01
N ARG A 53 -1.65 1.25 -38.81
CA ARG A 53 -0.80 1.55 -37.66
C ARG A 53 0.05 0.34 -37.35
N PRO A 54 1.29 0.55 -36.84
CA PRO A 54 2.10 -0.56 -36.40
C PRO A 54 1.31 -1.43 -35.41
N GLU A 55 1.29 -2.74 -35.68
CA GLU A 55 0.67 -3.69 -34.77
C GLU A 55 1.64 -3.92 -33.60
N TYR A 56 1.30 -3.35 -32.45
CA TYR A 56 2.07 -3.52 -31.23
C TYR A 56 1.52 -4.71 -30.44
N LEU A 57 2.43 -5.50 -29.86
CA LEU A 57 2.07 -6.65 -29.03
C LEU A 57 2.04 -6.27 -27.55
N TRP A 58 1.33 -7.07 -26.76
CA TRP A 58 1.39 -7.00 -25.30
C TRP A 58 2.82 -7.17 -24.77
N ASP A 59 3.61 -8.01 -25.44
CA ASP A 59 4.98 -8.33 -25.04
C ASP A 59 5.89 -7.10 -25.13
N ASP A 60 5.78 -6.35 -26.23
CA ASP A 60 6.49 -5.08 -26.43
C ASP A 60 6.10 -4.06 -25.36
N ALA A 61 4.81 -4.00 -25.01
CA ALA A 61 4.32 -3.09 -24.00
C ALA A 61 4.84 -3.44 -22.60
N GLY A 62 4.93 -4.74 -22.29
CA GLY A 62 5.50 -5.24 -21.05
C GLY A 62 6.98 -4.90 -20.90
N VAL A 63 7.79 -5.11 -21.95
CA VAL A 63 9.23 -4.78 -21.95
C VAL A 63 9.42 -3.28 -21.72
N ARG A 64 8.76 -2.46 -22.53
CA ARG A 64 8.87 -1.00 -22.42
C ARG A 64 8.38 -0.48 -21.06
N TRP A 65 7.32 -1.07 -20.50
CA TRP A 65 6.86 -0.74 -19.14
C TRP A 65 7.96 -0.98 -18.11
N ILE A 66 8.64 -2.12 -18.17
CA ILE A 66 9.71 -2.46 -17.22
C ILE A 66 10.88 -1.47 -17.34
N GLU A 67 11.28 -1.12 -18.56
CA GLU A 67 12.34 -0.14 -18.83
C GLU A 67 11.98 1.25 -18.30
N GLU A 68 10.82 1.79 -18.68
CA GLU A 68 10.39 3.13 -18.26
C GLU A 68 10.11 3.22 -16.75
N LYS A 69 9.64 2.13 -16.13
CA LYS A 69 9.34 2.06 -14.69
C LYS A 69 10.47 1.47 -13.85
N GLY A 70 11.70 1.44 -14.37
CA GLY A 70 12.91 0.96 -13.66
C GLY A 70 13.10 1.53 -12.24
N HIS A 71 12.68 2.78 -12.02
CA HIS A 71 12.78 3.47 -10.73
C HIS A 71 11.68 3.12 -9.72
N LYS A 72 10.67 2.33 -10.11
CA LYS A 72 9.51 2.02 -9.27
C LYS A 72 9.90 0.97 -8.22
N ALA A 73 9.75 1.30 -6.94
CA ALA A 73 10.04 0.37 -5.84
C ALA A 73 9.22 -0.95 -5.90
N SER A 74 8.04 -0.93 -6.52
CA SER A 74 7.19 -2.13 -6.71
C SER A 74 7.37 -2.79 -8.08
N LEU A 75 8.43 -2.48 -8.83
CA LEU A 75 8.66 -3.04 -10.16
C LEU A 75 8.79 -4.56 -10.11
N HIS A 76 9.46 -5.10 -9.09
CA HIS A 76 9.59 -6.55 -8.92
C HIS A 76 8.21 -7.24 -8.87
N ASP A 77 7.26 -6.68 -8.12
CA ASP A 77 5.90 -7.23 -8.07
C ASP A 77 5.17 -7.11 -9.42
N ASP A 78 5.43 -6.04 -10.18
CA ASP A 78 4.86 -5.87 -11.52
C ASP A 78 5.43 -6.90 -12.49
N ILE A 79 6.73 -7.21 -12.42
CA ILE A 79 7.38 -8.26 -13.21
C ILE A 79 6.75 -9.63 -12.91
N GLN A 80 6.55 -9.96 -11.63
CA GLN A 80 5.89 -11.22 -11.24
C GLN A 80 4.47 -11.32 -11.81
N ARG A 81 3.70 -10.21 -11.75
CA ARG A 81 2.35 -10.16 -12.33
C ARG A 81 2.38 -10.26 -13.86
N LEU A 82 3.33 -9.60 -14.51
CA LEU A 82 3.52 -9.68 -15.96
C LEU A 82 3.84 -11.10 -16.40
N SER A 83 4.73 -11.79 -15.68
CA SER A 83 5.06 -13.18 -15.94
C SER A 83 3.82 -14.09 -15.89
N TRP A 84 2.92 -13.89 -14.92
CA TRP A 84 1.66 -14.62 -14.89
C TRP A 84 0.72 -14.19 -16.04
N LEU A 85 0.63 -12.89 -16.36
CA LEU A 85 -0.21 -12.42 -17.47
C LEU A 85 0.25 -12.93 -18.84
N GLN A 86 1.54 -13.23 -19.00
CA GLN A 86 2.10 -13.83 -20.19
C GLN A 86 1.50 -15.21 -20.52
N THR A 87 0.94 -15.94 -19.55
CA THR A 87 0.26 -17.22 -19.86
C THR A 87 -1.04 -17.02 -20.66
N TYR A 88 -1.57 -15.79 -20.73
CA TYR A 88 -2.81 -15.46 -21.42
C TYR A 88 -2.63 -14.47 -22.57
N LEU A 89 -1.73 -13.50 -22.41
CA LEU A 89 -1.60 -12.34 -23.31
C LEU A 89 -0.38 -12.41 -24.24
N ARG A 90 0.45 -13.45 -24.15
CA ARG A 90 1.65 -13.58 -24.98
C ARG A 90 1.31 -13.53 -26.47
N GLY A 91 2.04 -12.71 -27.22
CA GLY A 91 1.85 -12.53 -28.66
C GLY A 91 0.51 -11.92 -29.07
N LYS A 92 -0.35 -11.49 -28.12
CA LYS A 92 -1.61 -10.82 -28.45
C LYS A 92 -1.34 -9.40 -28.91
N LYS A 93 -2.04 -8.99 -29.97
CA LYS A 93 -2.03 -7.60 -30.43
C LYS A 93 -2.77 -6.75 -29.40
N LEU A 94 -2.23 -5.58 -29.08
CA LEU A 94 -2.85 -4.68 -28.09
C LEU A 94 -4.31 -4.33 -28.42
N ARG A 95 -4.65 -4.24 -29.71
CA ARG A 95 -6.01 -3.95 -30.20
C ARG A 95 -7.01 -5.07 -29.94
N GLU A 96 -6.55 -6.31 -29.79
CA GLU A 96 -7.39 -7.48 -29.50
C GLU A 96 -7.66 -7.63 -28.00
N ILE A 97 -6.99 -6.85 -27.15
CA ILE A 97 -7.16 -6.89 -25.69
C ILE A 97 -8.41 -6.08 -25.31
N THR A 98 -9.56 -6.71 -25.49
CA THR A 98 -10.86 -6.13 -25.15
C THR A 98 -11.11 -6.17 -23.65
N ARG A 99 -12.14 -5.42 -23.21
CA ARG A 99 -12.59 -5.45 -21.82
C ARG A 99 -12.97 -6.87 -21.41
N GLU A 100 -13.67 -7.60 -22.27
CA GLU A 100 -14.19 -8.93 -22.02
C GLU A 100 -13.04 -9.93 -21.80
N ALA A 101 -12.03 -9.89 -22.67
CA ALA A 101 -10.83 -10.72 -22.54
C ALA A 101 -10.09 -10.43 -21.22
N VAL A 102 -9.94 -9.16 -20.85
CA VAL A 102 -9.29 -8.77 -19.58
C VAL A 102 -10.09 -9.25 -18.37
N MET A 103 -11.41 -9.08 -18.40
CA MET A 103 -12.26 -9.50 -17.28
C MET A 103 -12.30 -11.03 -17.13
N GLU A 104 -12.19 -11.80 -18.22
CA GLU A 104 -12.07 -13.26 -18.17
C GLU A 104 -10.76 -13.69 -17.49
N ILE A 105 -9.63 -13.10 -17.87
CA ILE A 105 -8.32 -13.38 -17.26
C ILE A 105 -8.36 -13.06 -15.75
N VAL A 106 -8.89 -11.89 -15.39
CA VAL A 106 -8.94 -11.48 -13.98
C VAL A 106 -9.96 -12.32 -13.19
N SER A 107 -11.05 -12.78 -13.81
CA SER A 107 -11.99 -13.73 -13.20
C SER A 107 -11.32 -15.06 -12.86
N THR A 108 -10.49 -15.59 -13.77
CA THR A 108 -9.65 -16.77 -13.48
C THR A 108 -8.76 -16.51 -12.27
N LYS A 109 -8.10 -15.34 -12.22
CA LYS A 109 -7.27 -14.99 -11.06
C LYS A 109 -8.09 -14.88 -9.77
N GLN A 110 -9.29 -14.31 -9.82
CA GLN A 110 -10.18 -14.17 -8.67
C GLN A 110 -10.62 -15.53 -8.09
N LYS A 111 -10.70 -16.58 -8.91
CA LYS A 111 -10.99 -17.95 -8.41
C LYS A 111 -9.81 -18.54 -7.63
N GLU A 112 -8.59 -18.10 -7.92
CA GLU A 112 -7.35 -18.59 -7.27
C GLU A 112 -6.94 -17.76 -6.04
N THR A 113 -7.41 -16.51 -5.93
CA THR A 113 -6.93 -15.58 -4.90
C THR A 113 -8.03 -14.60 -4.45
N THR A 114 -7.75 -13.83 -3.40
CA THR A 114 -8.62 -12.74 -2.95
C THR A 114 -8.92 -11.72 -4.05
N ALA A 115 -10.11 -11.11 -3.98
CA ALA A 115 -10.53 -10.03 -4.88
C ALA A 115 -9.53 -8.86 -4.91
N ALA A 116 -8.90 -8.55 -3.76
CA ALA A 116 -7.86 -7.51 -3.68
C ALA A 116 -6.63 -7.86 -4.52
N THR A 117 -6.18 -9.11 -4.50
CA THR A 117 -5.07 -9.54 -5.36
C THR A 117 -5.48 -9.49 -6.84
N ALA A 118 -6.65 -10.01 -7.20
CA ALA A 118 -7.15 -9.94 -8.58
C ALA A 118 -7.25 -8.48 -9.09
N ASN A 119 -7.72 -7.56 -8.24
CA ASN A 119 -7.75 -6.13 -8.53
C ASN A 119 -6.36 -5.52 -8.77
N ARG A 120 -5.29 -6.05 -8.15
CA ARG A 120 -3.91 -5.61 -8.44
C ARG A 120 -3.45 -6.03 -9.84
N TYR A 121 -3.84 -7.21 -10.32
CA TYR A 121 -3.59 -7.64 -11.69
C TYR A 121 -4.36 -6.76 -12.68
N LEU A 122 -5.65 -6.52 -12.42
CA LEU A 122 -6.47 -5.62 -13.22
C LEU A 122 -5.89 -4.20 -13.28
N ALA A 123 -5.37 -3.70 -12.15
CA ALA A 123 -4.75 -2.37 -12.08
C ALA A 123 -3.48 -2.29 -12.95
N LEU A 124 -2.66 -3.35 -12.98
CA LEU A 124 -1.47 -3.40 -13.82
C LEU A 124 -1.84 -3.43 -15.32
N ILE A 125 -2.78 -4.28 -15.72
CA ILE A 125 -3.27 -4.33 -17.11
C ILE A 125 -3.78 -2.95 -17.52
N ARG A 126 -4.62 -2.33 -16.67
CA ARG A 126 -5.16 -1.00 -16.91
C ARG A 126 -4.06 0.06 -17.06
N ALA A 127 -3.03 0.01 -16.23
CA ALA A 127 -1.93 0.97 -16.28
C ALA A 127 -1.14 0.83 -17.58
N ILE A 128 -0.86 -0.40 -18.01
CA ILE A 128 -0.13 -0.67 -19.25
C ILE A 128 -0.97 -0.25 -20.47
N LEU A 129 -2.25 -0.62 -20.54
CA LEU A 129 -3.10 -0.22 -21.66
C LEU A 129 -3.28 1.30 -21.75
N ARG A 130 -3.33 2.00 -20.62
CA ARG A 130 -3.37 3.47 -20.58
C ARG A 130 -2.07 4.09 -21.08
N ILE A 131 -0.91 3.61 -20.64
CA ILE A 131 0.37 4.16 -21.12
C ILE A 131 0.59 3.84 -22.61
N CYS A 132 0.06 2.73 -23.12
CA CYS A 132 0.05 2.45 -24.56
C CYS A 132 -0.74 3.49 -25.37
N VAL A 133 -1.78 4.11 -24.79
CA VAL A 133 -2.46 5.25 -25.43
C VAL A 133 -1.56 6.47 -25.45
N GLU A 134 -0.87 6.77 -24.34
CA GLU A 134 0.11 7.86 -24.27
C GLU A 134 1.28 7.68 -25.25
N TRP A 135 1.71 6.43 -25.47
CA TRP A 135 2.73 6.08 -26.47
C TRP A 135 2.21 6.12 -27.91
N GLY A 136 0.91 6.32 -28.13
CA GLY A 136 0.29 6.27 -29.46
C GLY A 136 0.15 4.86 -30.04
N TRP A 137 0.31 3.81 -29.22
CA TRP A 137 0.16 2.41 -29.62
C TRP A 137 -1.30 1.96 -29.62
N LEU A 138 -2.15 2.63 -28.84
CA LEU A 138 -3.61 2.45 -28.80
C LEU A 138 -4.33 3.79 -28.94
N GLU A 139 -5.56 3.77 -29.49
CA GLU A 139 -6.42 4.98 -29.52
C GLU A 139 -7.09 5.24 -28.18
N SER A 140 -7.55 4.17 -27.56
CA SER A 140 -8.24 4.21 -26.28
C SER A 140 -7.97 2.93 -25.51
N ALA A 141 -8.00 3.03 -24.19
CA ALA A 141 -7.89 1.90 -23.29
C ALA A 141 -9.29 1.46 -22.83
N PRO A 142 -9.56 0.15 -22.70
CA PRO A 142 -10.86 -0.33 -22.24
C PRO A 142 -11.17 0.13 -20.81
N GLN A 143 -12.45 0.41 -20.54
CA GLN A 143 -12.94 0.78 -19.22
C GLN A 143 -13.06 -0.46 -18.33
N LEU A 144 -12.05 -0.66 -17.48
CA LEU A 144 -11.96 -1.78 -16.57
C LEU A 144 -12.52 -1.39 -15.19
N ARG A 145 -13.50 -2.13 -14.68
CA ARG A 145 -14.10 -1.91 -13.35
C ARG A 145 -13.51 -2.89 -12.34
N GLN A 146 -13.15 -2.39 -11.16
CA GLN A 146 -12.63 -3.24 -10.08
C GLN A 146 -13.73 -4.07 -9.45
N TYR A 147 -13.37 -5.24 -8.93
CA TYR A 147 -14.25 -6.03 -8.08
C TYR A 147 -14.48 -5.31 -6.77
N LYS A 148 -15.71 -5.39 -6.25
CA LYS A 148 -16.02 -4.88 -4.93
C LYS A 148 -15.25 -5.71 -3.90
N GLU A 149 -14.42 -5.03 -3.13
CA GLU A 149 -13.73 -5.64 -1.99
C GLU A 149 -14.63 -5.55 -0.76
N PRO A 150 -14.72 -6.61 0.06
CA PRO A 150 -15.42 -6.50 1.33
C PRO A 150 -14.76 -5.43 2.19
N ALA A 151 -15.56 -4.64 2.90
CA ALA A 151 -15.04 -3.67 3.85
C ALA A 151 -14.24 -4.42 4.92
N GLY A 152 -12.91 -4.31 4.89
CA GLY A 152 -12.07 -4.95 5.89
C GLY A 152 -12.39 -4.42 7.28
N ARG A 153 -12.86 -5.29 8.18
CA ARG A 153 -13.02 -4.95 9.60
C ARG A 153 -11.65 -4.73 10.21
N VAL A 154 -11.47 -3.62 10.92
CA VAL A 154 -10.27 -3.38 11.72
C VAL A 154 -10.32 -4.37 12.88
N SER A 155 -9.28 -5.17 13.04
CA SER A 155 -9.08 -6.03 14.22
C SER A 155 -8.20 -5.29 15.22
N TRP A 156 -8.56 -5.32 16.49
CA TRP A 156 -7.79 -4.77 17.60
C TRP A 156 -7.91 -5.64 18.83
N LEU A 157 -6.97 -5.51 19.77
CA LEU A 157 -6.97 -6.22 21.05
C LEU A 157 -7.62 -5.37 22.15
N THR A 158 -8.25 -6.04 23.12
CA THR A 158 -8.51 -5.44 24.44
C THR A 158 -7.21 -5.32 25.24
N GLU A 159 -7.22 -4.54 26.31
CA GLU A 159 -6.04 -4.39 27.18
C GLU A 159 -5.63 -5.74 27.80
N GLU A 160 -6.61 -6.55 28.21
CA GLU A 160 -6.38 -7.89 28.79
C GLU A 160 -5.82 -8.86 27.75
N GLN A 161 -6.33 -8.81 26.51
CA GLN A 161 -5.79 -9.63 25.41
C GLN A 161 -4.35 -9.23 25.08
N ALA A 162 -4.05 -7.93 25.05
CA ALA A 162 -2.70 -7.44 24.81
C ALA A 162 -1.75 -7.86 25.92
N GLN A 163 -2.16 -7.76 27.18
CA GLN A 163 -1.35 -8.21 28.32
C GLN A 163 -1.05 -9.71 28.23
N ARG A 164 -2.08 -10.56 28.07
CA ARG A 164 -1.88 -12.01 27.90
C ARG A 164 -0.99 -12.34 26.71
N LEU A 165 -1.12 -11.61 25.60
CA LEU A 165 -0.26 -11.79 24.44
C LEU A 165 1.21 -11.49 24.78
N LEU A 166 1.49 -10.39 25.47
CA LEU A 166 2.85 -10.04 25.87
C LEU A 166 3.45 -11.04 26.86
N GLU A 167 2.65 -11.61 27.75
CA GLU A 167 3.09 -12.66 28.69
C GLU A 167 3.45 -13.97 27.97
N GLU A 168 2.80 -14.26 26.85
CA GLU A 168 2.97 -15.50 26.07
C GLU A 168 4.06 -15.43 25.00
N LEU A 169 4.59 -14.25 24.72
CA LEU A 169 5.63 -14.03 23.71
C LEU A 169 7.03 -14.26 24.28
N PRO A 170 7.97 -14.81 23.48
CA PRO A 170 9.38 -14.84 23.87
C PRO A 170 9.94 -13.42 23.96
N ASP A 171 10.93 -13.20 24.84
CA ASP A 171 11.44 -11.86 25.22
C ASP A 171 11.69 -10.91 24.04
N HIS A 172 12.37 -11.38 22.99
CA HIS A 172 12.67 -10.58 21.81
C HIS A 172 11.41 -10.11 21.05
N LEU A 173 10.37 -10.94 20.96
CA LEU A 173 9.09 -10.56 20.36
C LEU A 173 8.22 -9.76 21.32
N LYS A 174 8.27 -10.06 22.62
CA LYS A 174 7.54 -9.36 23.66
C LYS A 174 7.89 -7.88 23.68
N ASP A 175 9.19 -7.56 23.82
CA ASP A 175 9.69 -6.18 23.80
C ASP A 175 9.29 -5.47 22.51
N MET A 176 9.43 -6.15 21.38
CA MET A 176 9.10 -5.59 20.07
C MET A 176 7.59 -5.34 19.88
N ALA A 177 6.74 -6.24 20.38
CA ALA A 177 5.29 -6.10 20.34
C ALA A 177 4.81 -4.98 21.28
N GLU A 178 5.36 -4.91 22.49
CA GLU A 178 5.07 -3.85 23.47
C GLU A 178 5.46 -2.48 22.91
N PHE A 179 6.64 -2.36 22.30
CA PHE A 179 7.06 -1.13 21.63
C PHE A 179 6.15 -0.76 20.47
N THR A 180 5.71 -1.75 19.68
CA THR A 180 4.75 -1.53 18.58
C THR A 180 3.40 -1.04 19.10
N LEU A 181 2.89 -1.60 20.20
CA LEU A 181 1.66 -1.17 20.86
C LEU A 181 1.77 0.22 21.48
N ALA A 182 2.96 0.63 21.94
CA ALA A 182 3.17 1.94 22.53
C ALA A 182 3.34 3.06 21.49
N THR A 183 3.93 2.76 20.33
CA THR A 183 4.31 3.78 19.32
C THR A 183 3.44 3.76 18.07
N GLY A 184 2.72 2.67 17.81
CA GLY A 184 1.98 2.48 16.57
C GLY A 184 2.86 2.40 15.32
N LEU A 185 4.18 2.21 15.45
CA LEU A 185 5.09 2.19 14.30
C LEU A 185 4.77 1.04 13.33
N ARG A 186 5.11 1.24 12.05
CA ARG A 186 4.96 0.17 11.04
C ARG A 186 5.94 -0.95 11.36
N ARG A 187 5.53 -2.21 11.14
CA ARG A 187 6.35 -3.42 11.36
C ARG A 187 7.81 -3.26 10.92
N ARG A 188 8.03 -2.82 9.67
CA ARG A 188 9.38 -2.63 9.12
C ARG A 188 10.18 -1.57 9.86
N ASN A 189 9.55 -0.45 10.22
CA ASN A 189 10.20 0.61 10.99
C ASN A 189 10.64 0.16 12.39
N VAL A 190 9.93 -0.82 12.97
CA VAL A 190 10.33 -1.40 14.25
C VAL A 190 11.44 -2.43 14.06
N MET A 191 11.34 -3.32 13.05
CA MET A 191 12.36 -4.33 12.75
C MET A 191 13.72 -3.70 12.41
N ASP A 192 13.69 -2.63 11.62
CA ASP A 192 14.90 -1.96 11.12
C ASP A 192 15.33 -0.79 12.03
N LEU A 193 14.76 -0.65 13.24
CA LEU A 193 15.03 0.47 14.13
C LEU A 193 16.47 0.42 14.66
N GLU A 194 17.24 1.47 14.37
CA GLU A 194 18.61 1.64 14.81
C GLU A 194 18.72 2.57 16.03
N TRP A 195 19.72 2.37 16.89
CA TRP A 195 19.98 3.26 18.03
C TRP A 195 20.29 4.70 17.61
N SER A 196 20.90 4.88 16.43
CA SER A 196 21.17 6.19 15.83
C SER A 196 19.90 7.01 15.55
N GLN A 197 18.74 6.35 15.47
CA GLN A 197 17.44 6.98 15.21
C GLN A 197 16.73 7.43 16.50
N ILE A 198 17.29 7.15 17.67
CA ILE A 198 16.64 7.37 18.96
C ILE A 198 17.40 8.44 19.76
N ASP A 199 16.67 9.46 20.17
CA ASP A 199 17.11 10.40 21.20
C ASP A 199 16.37 10.09 22.50
N MET A 200 17.03 9.34 23.39
CA MET A 200 16.47 8.94 24.69
C MET A 200 16.19 10.14 25.60
N SER A 201 16.99 11.20 25.48
CA SER A 201 16.88 12.42 26.30
C SER A 201 15.64 13.23 25.89
N LYS A 202 15.42 13.38 24.58
CA LYS A 202 14.23 14.05 24.04
C LYS A 202 13.02 13.15 23.92
N LYS A 203 13.15 11.86 24.25
CA LYS A 203 12.13 10.82 24.10
C LYS A 203 11.53 10.83 22.70
N LEU A 204 12.38 10.77 21.69
CA LEU A 204 11.99 10.90 20.29
C LEU A 204 12.69 9.85 19.42
N ALA A 205 11.94 9.22 18.53
CA ALA A 205 12.51 8.39 17.46
C ALA A 205 12.29 9.04 16.09
N TRP A 206 13.26 8.89 15.19
CA TRP A 206 13.22 9.43 13.84
C TRP A 206 13.18 8.31 12.81
N ILE A 207 12.08 8.21 12.05
CA ILE A 207 12.02 7.30 10.91
C ILE A 207 12.49 8.04 9.66
N HIS A 208 13.54 7.52 9.02
CA HIS A 208 14.11 8.15 7.83
C HIS A 208 13.15 8.11 6.61
N PRO A 209 13.25 9.06 5.67
CA PRO A 209 12.36 9.15 4.51
C PRO A 209 12.34 7.90 3.62
N ASP A 210 13.47 7.23 3.45
CA ASP A 210 13.62 5.98 2.70
C ASP A 210 12.89 4.79 3.37
N GLN A 211 12.73 4.85 4.68
CA GLN A 211 11.96 3.88 5.49
C GLN A 211 10.48 4.27 5.62
N ALA A 212 10.14 5.54 5.39
CA ALA A 212 8.77 6.04 5.45
C ALA A 212 8.03 5.83 4.11
N LYS A 213 6.87 5.16 4.15
CA LYS A 213 6.02 4.96 2.96
C LYS A 213 5.62 6.27 2.26
N SER A 214 5.61 7.39 2.98
CA SER A 214 5.31 8.74 2.49
C SER A 214 6.54 9.52 2.01
N ARG A 215 7.77 8.97 2.13
CA ARG A 215 9.04 9.65 1.86
C ARG A 215 9.26 10.95 2.65
N LYS A 216 8.64 11.07 3.82
CA LYS A 216 8.83 12.18 4.76
C LYS A 216 9.40 11.62 6.06
N ALA A 217 10.37 12.31 6.64
CA ALA A 217 10.84 11.97 7.99
C ALA A 217 9.69 12.14 8.98
N ILE A 218 9.52 11.17 9.88
CA ILE A 218 8.47 11.20 10.90
C ILE A 218 9.16 11.15 12.26
N GLY A 219 8.98 12.22 13.05
CA GLY A 219 9.32 12.23 14.46
C GLY A 219 8.22 11.53 15.25
N VAL A 220 8.61 10.55 16.06
CA VAL A 220 7.70 9.70 16.84
C VAL A 220 7.99 9.93 18.31
N PRO A 221 7.14 10.68 19.04
CA PRO A 221 7.28 10.84 20.48
C PRO A 221 7.21 9.48 21.19
N LEU A 222 8.11 9.25 22.14
CA LEU A 222 8.23 8.01 22.88
C LEU A 222 7.64 8.16 24.27
N GLY A 223 6.54 7.45 24.53
CA GLY A 223 5.95 7.36 25.87
C GLY A 223 6.84 6.59 26.86
N SER A 224 6.47 6.61 28.13
CA SER A 224 7.20 5.91 29.21
C SER A 224 7.37 4.41 28.93
N VAL A 225 6.34 3.75 28.41
CA VAL A 225 6.38 2.33 28.03
C VAL A 225 7.43 2.07 26.94
N ALA A 226 7.44 2.89 25.88
CA ALA A 226 8.41 2.75 24.80
C ALA A 226 9.85 2.95 25.31
N ILE A 227 10.07 3.95 26.18
CA ILE A 227 11.37 4.20 26.81
C ILE A 227 11.79 3.04 27.72
N ALA A 228 10.87 2.46 28.49
CA ALA A 228 11.16 1.31 29.34
C ALA A 228 11.61 0.09 28.51
N VAL A 229 10.95 -0.18 27.37
CA VAL A 229 11.39 -1.22 26.43
C VAL A 229 12.80 -0.94 25.94
N LEU A 230 13.09 0.30 25.51
CA LEU A 230 14.42 0.67 25.01
C LEU A 230 15.50 0.46 26.08
N HIS A 231 15.24 0.78 27.34
CA HIS A 231 16.19 0.47 28.42
C HIS A 231 16.48 -1.02 28.58
N ARG A 232 15.48 -1.91 28.41
CA ARG A 232 15.71 -3.37 28.47
C ARG A 232 16.59 -3.88 27.33
N ARG A 233 16.52 -3.23 26.16
CA ARG A 233 17.28 -3.61 24.96
C ARG A 233 18.69 -3.00 24.91
N LEU A 234 18.97 -1.99 25.73
CA LEU A 234 20.23 -1.27 25.72
C LEU A 234 21.41 -2.21 25.99
N GLY A 235 22.45 -2.11 25.17
CA GLY A 235 23.66 -2.93 25.29
C GLY A 235 23.58 -4.34 24.68
N GLN A 236 22.40 -4.80 24.24
CA GLN A 236 22.28 -6.12 23.60
C GLN A 236 22.82 -6.15 22.16
N ASN A 237 22.79 -5.02 21.46
CA ASN A 237 23.37 -4.85 20.13
C ASN A 237 23.74 -3.37 19.91
N LEU A 238 24.84 -3.12 19.21
CA LEU A 238 25.38 -1.77 18.99
C LEU A 238 24.60 -0.97 17.94
N LYS A 239 23.95 -1.64 16.98
CA LYS A 239 23.31 -1.00 15.84
C LYS A 239 21.78 -1.04 15.94
N TYR A 240 21.21 -2.23 16.05
CA TYR A 240 19.76 -2.45 16.02
C TYR A 240 19.18 -2.57 17.43
N VAL A 241 17.98 -2.04 17.62
CA VAL A 241 17.27 -2.07 18.92
C VAL A 241 16.69 -3.47 19.18
N PHE A 242 16.05 -4.05 18.15
CA PHE A 242 15.38 -5.34 18.25
C PHE A 242 16.18 -6.40 17.52
N THR A 243 16.70 -7.34 18.31
CA THR A 243 17.58 -8.42 17.85
C THR A 243 17.18 -9.75 18.47
N TYR A 244 17.49 -10.83 17.76
CA TYR A 244 17.41 -12.19 18.24
C TYR A 244 18.74 -12.86 17.93
N ASP A 245 19.37 -13.43 18.96
CA ASP A 245 20.68 -14.09 18.84
C ASP A 245 21.75 -13.22 18.16
N GLY A 246 21.83 -11.94 18.57
CA GLY A 246 22.78 -10.96 18.02
C GLY A 246 22.43 -10.39 16.64
N HIS A 247 21.45 -10.95 15.94
CA HIS A 247 21.02 -10.52 14.61
C HIS A 247 19.73 -9.70 14.64
N PRO A 248 19.51 -8.77 13.70
CA PRO A 248 18.24 -8.03 13.62
C PRO A 248 17.07 -8.98 13.39
N VAL A 249 15.93 -8.69 14.03
CA VAL A 249 14.71 -9.48 13.81
C VAL A 249 14.18 -9.19 12.41
N THR A 250 14.26 -10.18 11.52
CA THR A 250 13.82 -10.05 10.12
C THR A 250 12.40 -10.55 9.86
N ASP A 251 11.88 -11.42 10.73
CA ASP A 251 10.50 -11.90 10.67
C ASP A 251 9.88 -12.02 12.06
N VAL A 252 8.66 -11.51 12.16
CA VAL A 252 7.80 -11.56 13.35
C VAL A 252 6.58 -12.45 13.15
N THR A 253 6.38 -12.94 11.92
CA THR A 253 5.24 -13.76 11.50
C THR A 253 5.54 -15.24 11.74
N THR A 254 6.09 -15.55 12.92
CA THR A 254 6.66 -16.85 13.22
C THR A 254 5.64 -17.80 13.85
N LYS A 255 5.98 -19.09 13.93
CA LYS A 255 5.17 -20.06 14.69
C LYS A 255 4.98 -19.65 16.15
N ALA A 256 5.97 -18.98 16.75
CA ALA A 256 5.89 -18.50 18.12
C ALA A 256 4.79 -17.43 18.28
N TRP A 257 4.73 -16.47 17.35
CA TRP A 257 3.69 -15.44 17.30
C TRP A 257 2.28 -16.05 17.25
N TYR A 258 2.03 -16.96 16.31
CA TYR A 258 0.70 -17.57 16.17
C TYR A 258 0.30 -18.46 17.35
N LYS A 259 1.26 -19.16 17.96
CA LYS A 259 1.00 -19.94 19.18
C LYS A 259 0.68 -19.02 20.36
N ALA A 260 1.38 -17.90 20.52
CA ALA A 260 1.11 -16.92 21.57
C ALA A 260 -0.29 -16.29 21.41
N LEU A 261 -0.68 -15.92 20.18
CA LEU A 261 -2.04 -15.44 19.89
C LEU A 261 -3.12 -16.46 20.31
N SER A 262 -2.91 -17.73 20.00
CA SER A 262 -3.85 -18.79 20.38
C SER A 262 -3.99 -18.92 21.89
N ARG A 263 -2.89 -18.86 22.65
CA ARG A 263 -2.91 -18.95 24.12
C ARG A 263 -3.50 -17.71 24.78
N ALA A 264 -3.28 -16.53 24.19
CA ALA A 264 -3.86 -15.27 24.65
C ALA A 264 -5.37 -15.11 24.36
N GLY A 265 -5.98 -16.06 23.63
CA GLY A 265 -7.39 -16.01 23.25
C GLY A 265 -7.69 -14.98 22.16
N VAL A 266 -6.72 -14.73 21.27
CA VAL A 266 -6.88 -13.83 20.12
C VAL A 266 -7.40 -14.61 18.92
N GLN A 267 -8.36 -14.02 18.21
CA GLN A 267 -9.00 -14.66 17.06
C GLN A 267 -8.00 -14.98 15.93
N PRO A 268 -8.18 -16.11 15.23
CA PRO A 268 -7.36 -16.45 14.07
C PRO A 268 -7.36 -15.34 13.02
N GLY A 269 -6.19 -15.10 12.41
CA GLY A 269 -6.01 -14.08 11.37
C GLY A 269 -5.51 -12.73 11.86
N PHE A 270 -5.34 -12.55 13.18
CA PHE A 270 -4.63 -11.40 13.75
C PHE A 270 -3.16 -11.41 13.34
N ARG A 271 -2.71 -10.33 12.71
CA ARG A 271 -1.36 -10.14 12.16
C ARG A 271 -0.59 -9.14 13.01
N TRP A 272 0.73 -9.15 12.90
CA TRP A 272 1.57 -8.15 13.60
C TRP A 272 1.15 -6.70 13.31
N HIS A 273 0.71 -6.41 12.07
CA HIS A 273 0.25 -5.06 11.72
C HIS A 273 -1.02 -4.64 12.47
N ASP A 274 -1.79 -5.60 12.98
CA ASP A 274 -2.99 -5.32 13.77
C ASP A 274 -2.64 -4.78 15.17
N LEU A 275 -1.38 -4.89 15.63
CA LEU A 275 -0.91 -4.14 16.81
C LEU A 275 -0.96 -2.63 16.58
N ARG A 276 -0.63 -2.16 15.37
CA ARG A 276 -0.79 -0.74 15.01
C ARG A 276 -2.26 -0.33 14.92
N HIS A 277 -3.12 -1.23 14.44
CA HIS A 277 -4.56 -1.01 14.48
C HIS A 277 -5.07 -0.92 15.92
N THR A 278 -4.53 -1.75 16.82
CA THR A 278 -4.82 -1.72 18.25
C THR A 278 -4.42 -0.38 18.89
N TRP A 279 -3.19 0.08 18.66
CA TRP A 279 -2.73 1.40 19.11
C TRP A 279 -3.66 2.53 18.63
N ALA A 280 -4.07 2.51 17.36
CA ALA A 280 -4.96 3.52 16.79
C ALA A 280 -6.38 3.47 17.39
N SER A 281 -6.92 2.26 17.56
CA SER A 281 -8.22 2.03 18.20
C SER A 281 -8.23 2.56 19.63
N TRP A 282 -7.19 2.26 20.42
CA TRP A 282 -7.07 2.74 21.80
C TRP A 282 -6.96 4.27 21.88
N HIS A 283 -6.22 4.90 20.97
CA HIS A 283 -6.19 6.37 20.89
C HIS A 283 -7.58 6.95 20.60
N ALA A 284 -8.31 6.37 19.65
CA ALA A 284 -9.66 6.82 19.31
C ALA A 284 -10.65 6.64 20.49
N GLN A 285 -10.60 5.49 21.17
CA GLN A 285 -11.41 5.21 22.36
C GLN A 285 -11.11 6.17 23.51
N ARG A 286 -9.84 6.53 23.70
CA ARG A 286 -9.39 7.50 24.72
C ARG A 286 -9.56 8.97 24.28
N GLY A 287 -10.33 9.23 23.22
CA GLY A 287 -10.67 10.59 22.79
C GLY A 287 -9.56 11.38 22.10
N THR A 288 -8.48 10.74 21.64
CA THR A 288 -7.44 11.44 20.87
C THR A 288 -8.04 12.01 19.59
N PRO A 289 -7.94 13.32 19.33
CA PRO A 289 -8.46 13.92 18.10
C PRO A 289 -7.87 13.26 16.86
N LEU A 290 -8.71 12.95 15.86
CA LEU A 290 -8.28 12.18 14.68
C LEU A 290 -7.15 12.85 13.88
N HIS A 291 -7.06 14.17 13.88
CA HIS A 291 -5.95 14.90 13.23
C HIS A 291 -4.62 14.67 13.96
N VAL A 292 -4.62 14.70 15.30
CA VAL A 292 -3.44 14.36 16.13
C VAL A 292 -3.06 12.90 15.91
N LEU A 293 -4.03 11.99 15.91
CA LEU A 293 -3.78 10.57 15.64
C LEU A 293 -3.21 10.37 14.23
N GLN A 294 -3.67 11.13 13.23
CA GLN A 294 -3.14 11.10 11.87
C GLN A 294 -1.65 11.46 11.82
N GLU A 295 -1.27 12.51 12.53
CA GLU A 295 0.12 12.97 12.63
C GLU A 295 0.98 11.96 13.38
N LEU A 296 0.55 11.52 14.56
CA LEU A 296 1.26 10.53 15.38
C LEU A 296 1.52 9.23 14.60
N GLY A 297 0.52 8.75 13.84
CA GLY A 297 0.71 7.56 13.02
C GLY A 297 1.46 7.81 11.71
N GLY A 298 1.64 9.05 11.27
CA GLY A 298 2.21 9.36 9.97
C GLY A 298 1.37 8.79 8.81
N TRP A 299 0.05 9.02 8.87
CA TRP A 299 -0.87 8.71 7.77
C TRP A 299 -0.92 9.84 6.75
N SER A 300 -0.87 9.49 5.45
CA SER A 300 -0.84 10.47 4.35
C SER A 300 -2.21 11.06 4.02
N SER A 301 -3.30 10.53 4.56
CA SER A 301 -4.67 10.97 4.28
C SER A 301 -5.57 10.71 5.48
N SER A 302 -6.48 11.65 5.74
CA SER A 302 -7.51 11.56 6.78
C SER A 302 -8.43 10.35 6.58
N VAL A 303 -8.69 9.93 5.34
CA VAL A 303 -9.50 8.74 5.01
C VAL A 303 -8.95 7.47 5.66
N MET A 304 -7.62 7.38 5.81
CA MET A 304 -7.00 6.22 6.46
C MET A 304 -7.31 6.14 7.97
N VAL A 305 -7.46 7.30 8.62
CA VAL A 305 -7.69 7.43 10.06
C VAL A 305 -9.19 7.43 10.39
N GLN A 306 -10.04 7.88 9.48
CA GLN A 306 -11.50 7.82 9.61
C GLN A 306 -12.02 6.39 9.87
N ARG A 307 -11.25 5.37 9.51
CA ARG A 307 -11.55 3.97 9.86
C ARG A 307 -11.71 3.73 11.36
N TYR A 308 -11.11 4.55 12.23
CA TYR A 308 -11.22 4.44 13.70
C TYR A 308 -12.23 5.43 14.30
N ALA A 309 -12.81 6.33 13.49
CA ALA A 309 -13.69 7.40 13.99
C ALA A 309 -14.92 6.85 14.73
N HIS A 310 -15.45 5.71 14.30
CA HIS A 310 -16.59 5.06 14.96
C HIS A 310 -16.26 4.52 16.37
N LEU A 311 -14.98 4.42 16.74
CA LEU A 311 -14.54 3.98 18.08
C LEU A 311 -14.43 5.14 19.07
N SER A 312 -14.55 6.39 18.61
CA SER A 312 -14.56 7.57 19.49
C SER A 312 -15.97 7.97 19.95
N THR A 313 -16.98 7.12 19.78
CA THR A 313 -18.39 7.47 20.07
C THR A 313 -18.63 7.77 21.54
N GLU A 314 -17.92 7.13 22.46
CA GLU A 314 -17.98 7.43 23.90
C GLU A 314 -17.46 8.85 24.23
N HIS A 315 -16.56 9.40 23.41
CA HIS A 315 -16.07 10.77 23.54
C HIS A 315 -17.12 11.79 23.05
N LEU A 316 -17.99 11.43 22.08
CA LEU A 316 -19.04 12.33 21.59
C LEU A 316 -20.01 12.76 22.69
N SER A 317 -20.24 11.90 23.70
CA SER A 317 -21.02 12.20 24.91
C SER A 317 -20.57 13.51 25.58
N GLY A 318 -19.26 13.75 25.64
CA GLY A 318 -18.69 14.97 26.24
C GLY A 318 -18.84 16.23 25.37
N PHE A 319 -19.16 16.08 24.07
CA PHE A 319 -19.39 17.22 23.16
C PHE A 319 -20.88 17.53 22.99
N VAL A 320 -21.78 16.64 23.42
CA VAL A 320 -23.24 16.90 23.37
C VAL A 320 -23.56 18.20 24.11
N GLU A 321 -22.91 18.44 25.25
CA GLU A 321 -23.12 19.63 26.08
C GLU A 321 -22.47 20.91 25.51
N ASN A 322 -21.63 20.82 24.48
CA ASN A 322 -21.00 22.01 23.90
C ASN A 322 -21.97 22.89 23.10
N VAL A 323 -23.12 22.34 22.70
CA VAL A 323 -24.19 23.06 22.00
C VAL A 323 -25.28 23.52 22.99
N SER A 324 -25.20 23.14 24.27
CA SER A 324 -26.13 23.61 25.30
C SER A 324 -26.05 25.15 25.35
N PRO A 325 -27.11 25.87 24.94
CA PRO A 325 -27.14 27.31 25.08
C PRO A 325 -26.86 27.62 26.54
N HIS A 326 -25.94 28.55 26.83
CA HIS A 326 -25.72 29.01 28.19
C HIS A 326 -27.08 29.21 28.84
N ALA A 327 -27.38 28.40 29.85
CA ALA A 327 -28.58 28.53 30.65
C ALA A 327 -28.69 30.01 30.99
N VAL A 328 -29.77 30.62 30.53
CA VAL A 328 -30.18 31.96 30.92
C VAL A 328 -30.31 31.90 32.44
N ARG A 329 -29.22 32.23 33.14
CA ARG A 329 -29.21 32.53 34.57
C ARG A 329 -30.03 33.80 34.71
N GLY A 330 -31.30 33.65 35.05
CA GLY A 330 -32.19 34.80 35.16
C GLY A 330 -33.59 34.45 35.62
N ARG A 331 -33.73 34.35 36.95
CA ARG A 331 -34.94 34.38 37.78
C ARG A 331 -35.70 33.06 37.97
N ASP A 332 -35.50 32.52 39.17
CA ASP A 332 -36.50 31.82 39.96
C ASP A 332 -37.91 32.39 39.75
N THR A 333 -38.83 31.54 39.31
CA THR A 333 -40.10 31.21 40.00
C THR A 333 -40.92 30.25 39.13
N ASN A 334 -41.52 29.25 39.78
CA ASN A 334 -42.58 28.35 39.28
C ASN A 334 -42.20 26.96 38.70
N LEU A 335 -41.20 26.28 39.26
CA LEU A 335 -41.13 24.81 39.17
C LEU A 335 -41.73 24.08 40.40
N SER A 336 -42.08 24.80 41.46
CA SER A 336 -42.75 24.26 42.65
C SER A 336 -44.29 24.22 42.55
N GLN A 337 -44.89 24.77 41.49
CA GLN A 337 -46.35 24.70 41.27
C GLN A 337 -46.79 23.43 40.52
N TRP A 338 -45.96 22.88 39.63
CA TRP A 338 -46.30 21.66 38.88
C TRP A 338 -46.30 20.39 39.74
N GLN A 339 -45.41 20.28 40.73
CA GLN A 339 -45.34 19.10 41.60
C GLN A 339 -46.46 19.03 42.67
N ASN A 340 -47.15 20.14 42.94
CA ASN A 340 -48.24 20.18 43.92
C ASN A 340 -49.63 19.93 43.30
N GLU A 341 -49.82 20.13 41.99
CA GLU A 341 -51.09 19.82 41.32
C GLU A 341 -51.26 18.33 40.98
N GLU A 342 -50.17 17.62 40.69
CA GLU A 342 -50.23 16.16 40.45
C GLU A 342 -50.48 15.35 41.73
N ARG A 343 -50.05 15.85 42.91
CA ARG A 343 -50.31 15.19 44.20
C ARG A 343 -51.74 15.31 44.70
N LYS A 344 -52.53 16.28 44.19
CA LYS A 344 -53.95 16.47 44.56
C LYS A 344 -54.93 15.70 43.67
N LYS A 345 -54.47 15.01 42.63
CA LYS A 345 -55.31 14.15 41.78
C LYS A 345 -55.23 12.66 42.14
N LEU A 346 -54.48 12.30 43.19
CA LEU A 346 -54.22 10.92 43.61
C LEU A 346 -54.57 10.64 45.09
N THR A 347 -55.35 11.52 45.71
CA THR A 347 -56.09 11.32 46.97
C THR A 347 -57.42 12.02 46.82
#